data_AF-A0AAV2RTP0-F1
#
_entry.id   AF-A0AAV2RTP0-F1
#
_cell.length_a   1.000
_cell.length_b   1.000
_cell.length_c   1.000
_cell.angle_alpha   90.00
_cell.angle_beta   90.00
_cell.angle_gamma   90.00
#
_symmetry.space_group_name_H-M   'P 1'
#
loop_
_entity.id
_entity.type
_entity.pdbx_description
1 polymer ?
#
loop_
_entity_poly.entity_id
_entity_poly.type
_entity_poly.pdbx_seq_one_letter_code
_entity_poly.pdbx_strand_id
1 'polypeptide(L)'
;TLREITIKLQLRDIDIRYAYSLVASVKNEINLLSTEVDDYYDLWYTEIKELADKIGTDETMRRVPKANIYRATHPAENPKIDFKRAIVIPFINEVKQQLSERFSESSVMAVQAFMSLMPLVIGQVKVKEIPDIVDQLSVYKPDVPRFQSLQNELQNWRGRWITCEEQPKTMIDALKSCSKHQYP
;
A
#
# COMPACT_ATOMS: atom_id res chain seq x y z
N THR A 1 -6.31 15.22 10.27
CA THR A 1 -6.04 13.77 10.22
C THR A 1 -5.51 13.34 8.85
N LEU A 2 -6.20 13.54 7.73
CA LEU A 2 -5.70 13.21 6.38
C LEU A 2 -4.46 14.00 5.92
N ARG A 3 -4.42 15.32 6.17
CA ARG A 3 -3.31 16.19 5.77
C ARG A 3 -1.95 15.76 6.36
N GLU A 4 -1.93 15.32 7.61
CA GLU A 4 -0.69 14.81 8.23
C GLU A 4 -0.24 13.50 7.60
N ILE A 5 -1.19 12.62 7.28
CA ILE A 5 -0.90 11.36 6.60
C ILE A 5 -0.36 11.62 5.20
N THR A 6 -0.93 12.57 4.44
CA THR A 6 -0.44 12.98 3.12
C THR A 6 0.98 13.57 3.17
N ILE A 7 1.26 14.46 4.13
CA ILE A 7 2.60 15.05 4.28
C ILE A 7 3.60 13.96 4.65
N LYS A 8 3.25 13.08 5.61
CA LYS A 8 4.08 11.93 5.96
C LYS A 8 4.33 11.05 4.74
N LEU A 9 3.32 10.80 3.90
CA LEU A 9 3.39 10.01 2.66
C LEU A 9 4.20 10.64 1.51
N GLN A 10 4.48 11.94 1.57
CA GLN A 10 5.24 12.68 0.55
C GLN A 10 6.69 13.00 0.96
N LEU A 11 7.07 12.75 2.21
CA LEU A 11 8.45 12.95 2.66
C LEU A 11 9.38 11.87 2.09
N ARG A 12 10.60 12.27 1.74
CA ARG A 12 11.65 11.37 1.21
C ARG A 12 12.10 10.30 2.20
N ASP A 13 11.83 10.50 3.49
CA ASP A 13 12.29 9.67 4.62
C ASP A 13 11.22 8.71 5.16
N ILE A 14 10.17 8.40 4.40
CA ILE A 14 9.26 7.35 4.84
C ILE A 14 10.01 6.03 4.84
N ASP A 15 10.13 5.45 6.03
CA ASP A 15 10.51 4.06 6.16
C ASP A 15 9.49 3.21 5.38
N ILE A 16 9.95 2.59 4.29
CA ILE A 16 9.14 1.72 3.42
C ILE A 16 8.40 0.68 4.28
N ARG A 17 9.03 0.21 5.36
CA ARG A 17 8.41 -0.75 6.28
C ARG A 17 7.20 -0.14 7.00
N TYR A 18 7.33 1.10 7.45
CA TYR A 18 6.22 1.84 8.05
C TYR A 18 5.11 2.11 7.03
N ALA A 19 5.45 2.50 5.79
CA ALA A 19 4.46 2.67 4.72
C ALA A 19 3.63 1.39 4.49
N TYR A 20 4.30 0.24 4.43
CA TYR A 20 3.64 -1.06 4.25
C TYR A 20 2.78 -1.46 5.46
N SER A 21 3.11 -1.00 6.67
CA SER A 21 2.25 -1.18 7.85
C SER A 21 0.95 -0.38 7.79
N LEU A 22 0.95 0.77 7.09
CA LEU A 22 -0.23 1.63 6.93
C LEU A 22 -1.19 1.15 5.84
N VAL A 23 -0.75 0.29 4.93
CA VAL A 23 -1.57 -0.19 3.80
C VAL A 23 -2.88 -0.81 4.28
N ALA A 24 -2.86 -1.58 5.37
CA ALA A 24 -4.08 -2.17 5.93
C ALA A 24 -5.07 -1.09 6.41
N SER A 25 -4.57 -0.02 7.05
CA SER A 25 -5.38 1.12 7.48
C SER A 25 -6.03 1.81 6.28
N VAL A 26 -5.25 2.10 5.24
CA VAL A 26 -5.75 2.78 4.03
C VAL A 26 -6.80 1.93 3.32
N LYS A 27 -6.60 0.61 3.22
CA LYS A 27 -7.61 -0.31 2.67
C LYS A 27 -8.90 -0.28 3.50
N ASN A 28 -8.80 -0.24 4.82
CA ASN A 28 -9.96 -0.16 5.71
C ASN A 28 -10.69 1.18 5.56
N GLU A 29 -9.98 2.30 5.48
CA GLU A 29 -10.58 3.62 5.26
C GLU A 29 -11.35 3.68 3.93
N ILE A 30 -10.81 3.09 2.86
CA ILE A 30 -11.48 3.06 1.56
C ILE A 30 -12.68 2.11 1.56
N ASN A 31 -12.61 1.00 2.30
CA ASN A 31 -13.77 0.13 2.53
C ASN A 31 -14.88 0.85 3.30
N LEU A 32 -14.51 1.62 4.32
CA LEU A 32 -15.45 2.44 5.08
C LEU A 32 -16.10 3.50 4.17
N LEU A 33 -15.28 4.20 3.39
CA LEU A 33 -15.74 5.19 2.41
C LEU A 33 -16.72 4.60 1.39
N SER A 34 -16.49 3.36 0.95
CA SER A 34 -17.42 2.65 0.07
C SER A 34 -18.75 2.32 0.73
N THR A 35 -18.78 2.15 2.05
CA THR A 35 -19.99 1.80 2.83
C THR A 35 -20.77 3.05 3.21
N GLU A 36 -20.07 4.14 3.52
CA GLU A 36 -20.59 5.44 3.92
C GLU A 36 -20.69 6.42 2.73
N VAL A 37 -20.55 5.95 1.49
CA VAL A 37 -20.49 6.80 0.29
C VAL A 37 -21.69 7.73 0.17
N ASP A 38 -22.84 7.30 0.67
CA ASP A 38 -24.08 8.06 0.65
C ASP A 38 -23.99 9.32 1.51
N ASP A 39 -23.33 9.24 2.67
CA ASP A 39 -23.19 10.34 3.62
C ASP A 39 -22.16 11.38 3.14
N TYR A 40 -21.04 10.92 2.58
CA TYR A 40 -19.99 11.81 2.06
C TYR A 40 -20.36 12.44 0.72
N TYR A 41 -21.09 11.72 -0.13
CA TYR A 41 -21.37 12.18 -1.49
C TYR A 41 -22.21 13.45 -1.50
N ASP A 42 -23.12 13.61 -0.54
CA ASP A 42 -23.97 14.79 -0.46
C ASP A 42 -23.17 16.07 -0.18
N LEU A 43 -22.15 15.98 0.68
CA LEU A 43 -21.22 17.06 0.93
C LEU A 43 -20.39 17.38 -0.32
N TRP A 44 -19.75 16.36 -0.91
CA TRP A 44 -18.93 16.55 -2.12
C TRP A 44 -19.71 17.11 -3.28
N TYR A 45 -20.96 16.67 -3.46
CA TYR A 45 -21.83 17.17 -4.50
C TYR A 45 -22.11 18.67 -4.33
N THR A 46 -22.34 19.11 -3.10
CA THR A 46 -22.58 20.52 -2.78
C THR A 46 -21.34 21.36 -3.07
N GLU A 47 -20.15 20.91 -2.64
CA GLU A 47 -18.88 21.61 -2.92
C GLU A 47 -18.58 21.71 -4.41
N ILE A 48 -18.80 20.62 -5.17
CA ILE A 48 -18.62 20.60 -6.62
C ILE A 48 -19.61 21.54 -7.30
N LYS A 49 -20.86 21.59 -6.83
CA LYS A 49 -21.88 22.49 -7.37
C LYS A 49 -21.52 23.95 -7.14
N GLU A 50 -21.10 24.33 -5.93
CA GLU A 50 -20.62 25.69 -5.64
C GLU A 50 -19.43 26.09 -6.52
N LEU A 51 -18.55 25.14 -6.84
CA LEU A 51 -17.42 25.37 -7.73
C LEU A 51 -17.88 25.52 -9.19
N ALA A 52 -18.83 24.72 -9.65
CA ALA A 52 -19.41 24.82 -10.99
C ALA A 52 -20.13 26.17 -11.20
N ASP A 53 -20.90 26.62 -10.21
CA ASP A 53 -21.59 27.91 -10.22
C ASP A 53 -20.59 29.07 -10.34
N LYS A 54 -19.46 29.01 -9.61
CA LYS A 54 -18.38 30.02 -9.71
C LYS A 54 -17.73 30.08 -11.09
N ILE A 55 -17.70 28.95 -11.81
CA ILE A 55 -17.15 28.84 -13.16
C ILE A 55 -18.21 29.19 -14.22
N GLY A 56 -19.48 29.36 -13.82
CA GLY A 56 -20.59 29.65 -14.71
C GLY A 56 -21.00 28.44 -15.57
N THR A 57 -20.83 27.23 -15.04
CA THR A 57 -21.19 25.98 -15.72
C THR A 57 -22.37 25.31 -15.03
N ASP A 58 -23.42 24.98 -15.79
CA ASP A 58 -24.59 24.30 -15.27
C ASP A 58 -24.41 22.78 -15.18
N GLU A 59 -25.02 22.18 -14.15
CA GLU A 59 -25.10 20.74 -13.98
C GLU A 59 -25.96 20.09 -15.06
N THR A 60 -25.33 19.33 -15.95
CA THR A 60 -26.04 18.58 -16.99
C THR A 60 -25.85 17.09 -16.79
N MET A 61 -26.96 16.34 -16.88
CA MET A 61 -26.91 14.88 -16.83
C MET A 61 -26.13 14.36 -18.04
N ARG A 62 -25.29 13.33 -17.86
CA ARG A 62 -24.58 12.75 -19.00
C ARG A 62 -25.57 12.21 -20.02
N ARG A 63 -25.24 12.40 -21.28
CA ARG A 63 -26.06 11.90 -22.39
C ARG A 63 -26.08 10.38 -22.36
N VAL A 64 -27.23 9.79 -22.01
CA VAL A 64 -27.48 8.35 -22.12
C VAL A 64 -27.83 8.02 -23.57
N PRO A 65 -26.97 7.30 -24.32
CA PRO A 65 -27.31 6.89 -25.68
C PRO A 65 -28.43 5.85 -25.64
N LYS A 66 -29.50 6.04 -26.43
CA LYS A 66 -30.63 5.10 -26.53
C LYS A 66 -30.24 3.66 -26.95
N ALA A 67 -29.02 3.47 -27.44
CA ALA A 67 -28.51 2.21 -28.00
C ALA A 67 -27.30 1.64 -27.24
N ASN A 68 -27.08 2.00 -25.97
CA ASN A 68 -25.94 1.49 -25.21
C ASN A 68 -26.27 0.09 -24.61
N ILE A 69 -26.42 -0.90 -25.50
CA ILE A 69 -26.79 -2.29 -25.16
C ILE A 69 -25.63 -3.07 -24.50
N TYR A 70 -24.40 -2.55 -24.61
CA TYR A 70 -23.16 -3.23 -24.20
C TYR A 70 -22.51 -2.63 -22.94
N ARG A 71 -23.07 -1.55 -22.37
CA ARG A 71 -22.59 -0.97 -21.10
C ARG A 71 -23.75 -0.93 -20.11
N ALA A 72 -23.48 -1.33 -18.86
CA ALA A 72 -24.43 -1.18 -17.77
C ALA A 72 -24.84 0.30 -17.68
N THR A 73 -26.04 0.59 -18.16
CA THR A 73 -26.59 1.94 -18.12
C THR A 73 -27.32 2.04 -16.79
N HIS A 74 -26.85 2.87 -15.87
CA HIS A 74 -27.55 3.14 -14.63
C HIS A 74 -28.51 4.31 -14.86
N PRO A 75 -29.83 4.08 -15.06
CA PRO A 75 -30.78 5.17 -15.18
C PRO A 75 -30.70 6.03 -13.91
N ALA A 76 -30.67 7.34 -14.10
CA ALA A 76 -30.58 8.32 -13.02
C ALA A 76 -31.69 9.35 -13.21
N GLU A 77 -32.32 9.74 -12.10
CA GLU A 77 -33.47 10.63 -12.10
C GLU A 77 -33.04 12.11 -12.13
N ASN A 78 -31.82 12.40 -11.66
CA ASN A 78 -31.24 13.73 -11.61
C ASN A 78 -29.70 13.66 -11.78
N PRO A 79 -29.04 14.79 -12.10
CA PRO A 79 -27.58 14.83 -12.26
C PRO A 79 -26.82 14.31 -11.04
N LYS A 80 -27.31 14.60 -9.82
CA LYS A 80 -26.75 14.10 -8.57
C LYS A 80 -26.67 12.57 -8.52
N ILE A 81 -27.74 11.86 -8.87
CA ILE A 81 -27.75 10.40 -8.88
C ILE A 81 -26.88 9.85 -10.02
N ASP A 82 -26.85 10.54 -11.18
CA ASP A 82 -26.03 10.13 -12.33
C ASP A 82 -24.53 10.11 -11.97
N PHE A 83 -24.02 11.25 -11.47
CA PHE A 83 -22.61 11.38 -11.10
C PHE A 83 -22.19 10.39 -10.02
N LYS A 84 -23.06 10.15 -9.02
CA LYS A 84 -22.82 9.14 -7.99
C LYS A 84 -22.63 7.75 -8.59
N ARG A 85 -23.62 7.31 -9.38
CA ARG A 85 -23.70 5.93 -9.86
C ARG A 85 -22.66 5.59 -10.92
N ALA A 86 -22.31 6.55 -11.78
CA ALA A 86 -21.42 6.26 -12.89
C ALA A 86 -20.09 7.01 -12.86
N ILE A 87 -19.75 7.70 -11.76
CA ILE A 87 -18.38 8.17 -11.48
C ILE A 87 -17.94 7.71 -10.10
N VAL A 88 -18.61 8.16 -9.04
CA VAL A 88 -18.13 7.99 -7.66
C VAL A 88 -18.04 6.53 -7.25
N ILE A 89 -19.12 5.76 -7.41
CA ILE A 89 -19.15 4.34 -7.04
C ILE A 89 -18.11 3.53 -7.86
N PRO A 90 -18.08 3.62 -9.21
CA PRO A 90 -17.05 2.94 -10.00
C PRO A 90 -15.62 3.32 -9.60
N PHE A 91 -15.37 4.60 -9.33
CA PHE A 91 -14.06 5.08 -8.94
C PHE A 91 -13.59 4.48 -7.60
N ILE A 92 -14.44 4.48 -6.57
CA ILE A 92 -14.11 3.88 -5.27
C ILE A 92 -13.84 2.37 -5.43
N ASN A 93 -14.67 1.68 -6.21
CA ASN A 93 -14.50 0.25 -6.49
C ASN A 93 -13.17 -0.04 -7.20
N GLU A 94 -12.83 0.76 -8.20
CA GLU A 94 -11.57 0.63 -8.94
C GLU A 94 -10.36 0.89 -8.02
N VAL A 95 -10.40 1.95 -7.22
CA VAL A 95 -9.32 2.25 -6.25
C VAL A 95 -9.16 1.09 -5.26
N LYS A 96 -10.26 0.54 -4.75
CA LYS A 96 -10.25 -0.63 -3.86
C LYS A 96 -9.64 -1.86 -4.55
N GLN A 97 -10.01 -2.12 -5.80
CA GLN A 97 -9.46 -3.21 -6.59
C GLN A 97 -7.96 -3.03 -6.79
N GLN A 98 -7.52 -1.87 -7.29
CA GLN A 98 -6.09 -1.59 -7.54
C GLN A 98 -5.25 -1.68 -6.28
N LEU A 99 -5.75 -1.20 -5.13
CA LEU A 99 -5.04 -1.36 -3.85
C LEU A 99 -4.97 -2.82 -3.40
N SER A 100 -6.00 -3.61 -3.68
CA SER A 100 -6.01 -5.03 -3.35
C SER A 100 -5.04 -5.82 -4.21
N GLU A 101 -4.99 -5.53 -5.51
CA GLU A 101 -4.08 -6.16 -6.47
C GLU A 101 -2.62 -5.77 -6.20
N ARG A 102 -2.35 -4.47 -6.06
CA ARG A 102 -0.98 -3.95 -5.89
C ARG A 102 -0.38 -4.35 -4.54
N PHE A 103 -1.19 -4.37 -3.49
CA PHE A 103 -0.78 -4.74 -2.14
C PHE A 103 -1.45 -6.05 -1.71
N SER A 104 -1.34 -7.09 -2.53
CA SER A 104 -1.79 -8.43 -2.12
C SER A 104 -1.11 -8.85 -0.81
N GLU A 105 -1.77 -9.72 -0.04
CA GLU A 105 -1.21 -10.21 1.23
C GLU A 105 0.18 -10.83 1.04
N SER A 106 0.34 -11.64 -0.01
CA SER A 106 1.64 -12.23 -0.37
C SER A 106 2.69 -11.17 -0.71
N SER A 107 2.35 -10.13 -1.48
CA SER A 107 3.26 -9.03 -1.83
C SER A 107 3.70 -8.25 -0.58
N VAL A 108 2.75 -7.93 0.30
CA VAL A 108 3.02 -7.20 1.54
C VAL A 108 3.91 -8.02 2.47
N MET A 109 3.59 -9.30 2.68
CA MET A 109 4.39 -10.20 3.52
C MET A 109 5.82 -10.32 2.99
N ALA A 110 5.99 -10.49 1.69
CA ALA A 110 7.31 -10.68 1.11
C ALA A 110 8.17 -9.40 1.18
N VAL A 111 7.57 -8.22 0.95
CA VAL A 111 8.28 -6.94 1.16
C VAL A 111 8.64 -6.75 2.63
N GLN A 112 7.74 -7.05 3.56
CA GLN A 112 8.04 -6.98 4.99
C GLN A 112 9.18 -7.92 5.40
N ALA A 113 9.23 -9.12 4.83
CA ALA A 113 10.31 -10.08 5.07
C ALA A 113 11.66 -9.56 4.54
N PHE A 114 11.72 -8.98 3.34
CA PHE A 114 12.94 -8.33 2.84
C PHE A 114 13.36 -7.14 3.69
N MET A 115 12.42 -6.28 4.08
CA MET A 115 12.71 -5.16 4.98
C MET A 115 13.22 -5.65 6.35
N SER A 116 12.87 -6.88 6.74
CA SER A 116 13.37 -7.52 7.96
C SER A 116 14.85 -7.90 7.90
N LEU A 117 15.46 -7.93 6.71
CA LEU A 117 16.88 -8.19 6.52
C LEU A 117 17.76 -6.97 6.84
N MET A 118 17.19 -5.77 6.95
CA MET A 118 17.97 -4.57 7.28
C MET A 118 18.68 -4.74 8.63
N PRO A 119 19.97 -4.35 8.79
CA PRO A 119 20.69 -4.47 10.06
C PRO A 119 19.95 -3.87 11.25
N LEU A 120 19.39 -2.68 11.07
CA LEU A 120 18.59 -1.97 12.06
C LEU A 120 17.41 -2.80 12.59
N VAL A 121 16.87 -3.64 11.71
CA VAL A 121 15.66 -4.40 11.94
C VAL A 121 15.98 -5.80 12.45
N ILE A 122 16.83 -6.54 11.74
CA ILE A 122 17.16 -7.93 12.05
C ILE A 122 17.79 -8.06 13.44
N GLY A 123 18.55 -7.05 13.89
CA GLY A 123 19.13 -7.00 15.24
C GLY A 123 18.06 -6.99 16.35
N GLN A 124 16.85 -6.49 16.06
CA GLN A 124 15.74 -6.39 17.01
C GLN A 124 14.81 -7.62 16.97
N VAL A 125 14.81 -8.37 15.87
CA VAL A 125 13.98 -9.59 15.70
C VAL A 125 14.36 -10.62 16.77
N LYS A 126 13.40 -11.38 17.30
CA LYS A 126 13.70 -12.49 18.23
C LYS A 126 14.06 -13.75 17.44
N VAL A 127 14.93 -14.60 18.00
CA VAL A 127 15.34 -15.85 17.32
C VAL A 127 14.14 -16.72 16.92
N LYS A 128 13.09 -16.73 17.75
CA LYS A 128 11.84 -17.47 17.49
C LYS A 128 11.01 -16.94 16.31
N GLU A 129 11.24 -15.70 15.87
CA GLU A 129 10.53 -15.05 14.75
C GLU A 129 11.28 -15.24 13.42
N ILE A 130 12.51 -15.75 13.44
CA ILE A 130 13.31 -16.00 12.23
C ILE A 130 12.65 -17.04 11.30
N PRO A 131 12.10 -18.17 11.80
CA PRO A 131 11.41 -19.12 10.95
C PRO A 131 10.25 -18.50 10.16
N ASP A 132 9.50 -17.57 10.77
CA ASP A 132 8.39 -16.88 10.10
C ASP A 132 8.89 -16.00 8.95
N ILE A 133 10.02 -15.32 9.14
CA ILE A 133 10.66 -14.52 8.06
C ILE A 133 11.12 -15.43 6.91
N VAL A 134 11.69 -16.60 7.22
CA VAL A 134 12.10 -17.58 6.20
C VAL A 134 10.88 -18.08 5.43
N ASP A 135 9.78 -18.40 6.11
CA ASP A 135 8.54 -18.85 5.49
C ASP A 135 7.97 -17.77 4.54
N GLN A 136 7.97 -16.51 4.96
CA GLN A 136 7.56 -15.38 4.12
C GLN A 136 8.44 -15.18 2.87
N LEU A 137 9.74 -15.51 2.96
CA LEU A 137 10.68 -15.46 1.83
C LEU A 137 10.59 -16.68 0.90
N SER A 138 9.78 -17.70 1.25
CA SER A 138 9.66 -18.95 0.45
C SER A 138 9.17 -18.71 -0.98
N VAL A 139 8.46 -17.62 -1.22
CA VAL A 139 8.05 -17.17 -2.57
C VAL A 139 9.25 -16.98 -3.50
N TYR A 140 10.39 -16.56 -2.96
CA TYR A 140 11.64 -16.33 -3.70
C TYR A 140 12.59 -17.52 -3.68
N LYS A 141 12.15 -18.69 -3.20
CA LYS A 141 12.97 -19.90 -3.19
C LYS A 141 13.62 -20.23 -4.54
N PRO A 142 12.98 -20.04 -5.72
CA PRO A 142 13.64 -20.27 -7.01
C PRO A 142 14.82 -19.33 -7.28
N ASP A 143 14.80 -18.13 -6.71
CA ASP A 143 15.81 -17.08 -6.92
C ASP A 143 16.94 -17.14 -5.89
N VAL A 144 16.78 -17.91 -4.81
CA VAL A 144 17.75 -18.01 -3.72
C VAL A 144 18.61 -19.29 -3.88
N PRO A 145 19.92 -19.16 -4.14
CA PRO A 145 20.79 -20.30 -4.44
C PRO A 145 20.82 -21.40 -3.38
N ARG A 146 20.68 -21.03 -2.09
CA ARG A 146 20.74 -21.96 -0.95
C ARG A 146 19.66 -21.67 0.08
N PHE A 147 18.40 -21.74 -0.35
CA PHE A 147 17.27 -21.46 0.54
C PHE A 147 17.26 -22.31 1.83
N GLN A 148 17.77 -23.55 1.78
CA GLN A 148 17.85 -24.43 2.95
C GLN A 148 18.77 -23.90 4.07
N SER A 149 19.80 -23.12 3.74
CA SER A 149 20.69 -22.51 4.74
C SER A 149 20.22 -21.13 5.21
N LEU A 150 19.18 -20.56 4.59
CA LEU A 150 18.72 -19.19 4.85
C LEU A 150 18.44 -18.94 6.34
N GLN A 151 17.80 -19.88 7.03
CA GLN A 151 17.52 -19.72 8.46
C GLN A 151 18.79 -19.54 9.30
N ASN A 152 19.82 -20.35 9.03
CA ASN A 152 21.10 -20.27 9.74
C ASN A 152 21.84 -18.98 9.36
N GLU A 153 21.78 -18.58 8.09
CA GLU A 153 22.34 -17.32 7.61
C GLU A 153 21.69 -16.11 8.28
N LEU A 154 20.37 -16.10 8.44
CA LEU A 154 19.63 -15.05 9.15
C LEU A 154 19.98 -15.00 10.64
N GLN A 155 20.17 -16.15 11.29
CA GLN A 155 20.64 -16.20 12.68
C GLN A 155 22.05 -15.60 12.83
N ASN A 156 22.97 -15.94 11.93
CA ASN A 156 24.31 -15.37 11.92
C ASN A 156 24.27 -13.86 11.63
N TRP A 157 23.45 -13.46 10.66
CA TRP A 157 23.24 -12.06 10.29
C TRP A 157 22.70 -11.24 11.47
N ARG A 158 21.69 -11.76 12.16
CA ARG A 158 21.19 -11.19 13.41
C ARG A 158 22.28 -11.07 14.47
N GLY A 159 23.02 -12.15 14.71
CA GLY A 159 24.07 -12.21 15.73
C GLY A 159 25.17 -11.18 15.48
N ARG A 160 25.46 -10.86 14.22
CA ARG A 160 26.39 -9.82 13.84
C ARG A 160 25.90 -8.41 14.18
N TRP A 161 24.63 -8.11 13.95
CA TRP A 161 24.13 -6.73 14.09
C TRP A 161 23.58 -6.41 15.48
N ILE A 162 23.11 -7.40 16.24
CA ILE A 162 22.58 -7.17 17.59
C ILE A 162 23.62 -6.58 18.55
N THR A 163 24.91 -6.87 18.34
CA THR A 163 26.02 -6.37 19.17
C THR A 163 26.67 -5.10 18.62
N CYS A 164 26.23 -4.61 17.45
CA CYS A 164 26.80 -3.45 16.79
C CYS A 164 26.10 -2.17 17.29
N GLU A 165 26.87 -1.24 17.88
CA GLU A 165 26.34 0.02 18.42
C GLU A 165 25.84 0.96 17.30
N GLU A 166 26.60 1.09 16.20
CA GLU A 166 26.20 1.86 15.03
C GLU A 166 25.78 0.95 13.87
N GLN A 167 24.49 0.60 13.85
CA GLN A 167 23.93 -0.23 12.79
C GLN A 167 23.80 0.55 11.47
N PRO A 168 24.18 -0.05 10.32
CA PRO A 168 23.96 0.54 9.02
C PRO A 168 22.48 0.83 8.77
N LYS A 169 22.19 2.05 8.29
CA LYS A 169 20.82 2.50 8.00
C LYS A 169 20.28 1.96 6.66
N THR A 170 21.16 1.52 5.77
CA THR A 170 20.80 0.98 4.47
C THR A 170 21.47 -0.38 4.22
N MET A 171 20.87 -1.20 3.35
CA MET A 171 21.47 -2.46 2.91
C MET A 171 22.81 -2.25 2.20
N ILE A 172 22.98 -1.13 1.49
CA ILE A 172 24.23 -0.79 0.80
C ILE A 172 25.34 -0.53 1.82
N ASP A 173 25.04 0.21 2.89
CA ASP A 173 26.02 0.46 3.95
C ASP A 173 26.33 -0.83 4.72
N ALA A 174 25.33 -1.69 4.91
CA ALA A 174 25.53 -3.02 5.48
C ALA A 174 26.53 -3.84 4.66
N LEU A 175 26.37 -3.86 3.33
CA LEU A 175 27.26 -4.55 2.40
C LEU A 175 28.68 -4.00 2.44
N LYS A 176 28.86 -2.67 2.51
CA LYS A 176 30.19 -2.05 2.65
C LYS A 176 30.88 -2.43 3.96
N SER A 177 30.12 -2.61 5.02
CA SER A 177 30.63 -3.01 6.34
C SER A 177 30.91 -4.51 6.45
N CYS A 178 30.49 -5.33 5.48
CA CYS A 178 30.81 -6.77 5.43
C CYS A 178 32.27 -7.01 5.05
N SER A 179 32.94 -7.89 5.82
CA SER A 179 34.23 -8.43 5.42
C SER A 179 34.07 -9.22 4.12
N LYS A 180 34.80 -8.80 3.07
CA LYS A 180 34.87 -9.48 1.77
C LYS A 180 35.33 -10.94 1.86
N HIS A 181 35.94 -11.33 2.98
CA HIS A 181 36.41 -12.69 3.21
C HIS A 181 35.35 -13.60 3.85
N GLN A 182 34.34 -13.03 4.53
CA GLN A 182 33.26 -13.78 5.18
C GLN A 182 31.96 -13.83 4.37
N TYR A 183 31.75 -12.85 3.48
CA TYR A 183 30.55 -12.74 2.67
C TYR A 183 30.98 -12.41 1.23
N PRO A 184 30.91 -13.37 0.28
CA PRO A 184 31.27 -13.15 -1.12
C PRO A 184 30.34 -12.17 -1.83
#